data_AF-A0A819RSR4-F1
#
_entry.id   AF-A0A819RSR4-F1
#
_cell.length_a   1.000
_cell.length_b   1.000
_cell.length_c   1.000
_cell.angle_alpha   90.00
_cell.angle_beta   90.00
_cell.angle_gamma   90.00
#
_symmetry.space_group_name_H-M   'P 1'
#
loop_
_entity.id
_entity.type
_entity.pdbx_description
1 polymer ?
#
loop_
_entity_poly.entity_id
_entity_poly.type
_entity_poly.pdbx_seq_one_letter_code
_entity_poly.pdbx_strand_id
1 'polypeptide(L)'
;NDSPNGTLTRQYGFIKFNENELDETTRVAQYIHLALATDAETVVKFMKDAWHLRTPDLIISIAGSTQHFDLSARLKKSFQLGLVSAAATTNAWIITAGINAGVVKEVGEALSKYRYKNQKDGIDIPCIGIASWDYIAGKDQLDQSISKTTNNHNTIVNTPSKKYQHNTAIDAIQMSGDAIYGIRTYIVKQKEENKCDLEPNHTHFLLFDDGTSNSENLLPLRTDIEMHSRYTNIKETIEGAVHTLIPIVMVLVEGGRSSIQHVCKALDLNTPVVIVKESGHAADLIADLHACFSEDDIDYVTDNNNEDSKRSSRSSFVKTGLLIVKINAIFAKARIHNPWVDDVRDDLCQRLDKCHKLITIFKFDSKLYHGKLEESILEAVFNAAKISHGSNEQYRSAAELKLALAWHNVEYARRAIFTDLSILKWRGEDLRQALLDALRRGYVDFIELFLEYGITLEKLTIRDLEYLYISASIDKVLPLRKIRYTLPTRDEFYAEYMGNHLKIYNETNIPLGDHAIRDLFIWAIFLDRFDFALYLCSKTWNQSVAPLFGAQIYRKAAAMTLDSETKQQYEKNAK
;
A
#
# COMPACT_ATOMS: atom_id res chain seq x y z
N ASN A 1 2.86 27.48 8.96
CA ASN A 1 3.02 28.79 9.64
C ASN A 1 3.52 28.62 11.07
N ASP A 2 3.91 27.41 11.48
CA ASP A 2 4.06 27.06 12.90
C ASP A 2 5.51 26.92 13.37
N SER A 3 6.46 27.62 12.74
CA SER A 3 7.81 27.71 13.31
C SER A 3 7.82 28.71 14.47
N PRO A 4 8.54 28.44 15.57
CA PRO A 4 8.63 29.35 16.71
C PRO A 4 9.23 30.73 16.37
N ASN A 5 9.80 30.90 15.16
CA ASN A 5 10.31 32.16 14.62
C ASN A 5 9.46 32.73 13.46
N GLY A 6 8.30 32.16 13.14
CA GLY A 6 7.36 32.73 12.16
C GLY A 6 7.88 32.85 10.71
N THR A 7 8.99 32.22 10.35
CA THR A 7 9.47 32.17 8.97
C THR A 7 8.64 31.18 8.17
N LEU A 8 7.86 31.68 7.20
CA LEU A 8 7.23 30.85 6.17
C LEU A 8 8.31 29.98 5.49
N THR A 9 8.06 28.68 5.37
CA THR A 9 8.89 27.79 4.56
C THR A 9 8.90 28.30 3.11
N ARG A 10 10.08 28.69 2.63
CA ARG A 10 10.33 29.12 1.23
C ARG A 10 11.04 28.05 0.40
N GLN A 11 11.08 26.82 0.88
CA GLN A 11 11.86 25.73 0.29
C GLN A 11 10.92 24.54 0.04
N TYR A 12 10.20 24.62 -1.08
CA TYR A 12 9.30 23.59 -1.58
C TYR A 12 9.23 23.68 -3.11
N GLY A 13 8.76 22.62 -3.76
CA GLY A 13 8.55 22.61 -5.21
C GLY A 13 8.91 21.27 -5.82
N PHE A 14 9.60 21.32 -6.96
CA PHE A 14 9.93 20.15 -7.75
C PHE A 14 11.44 20.01 -7.93
N ILE A 15 11.97 18.79 -7.79
CA ILE A 15 13.38 18.45 -8.01
C ILE A 15 13.49 17.71 -9.34
N LYS A 16 14.29 18.23 -10.26
CA LYS A 16 14.78 17.53 -11.44
C LYS A 16 16.20 17.05 -11.17
N PHE A 17 16.39 15.75 -11.06
CA PHE A 17 17.72 15.16 -10.87
C PHE A 17 18.52 15.20 -12.17
N ASN A 18 19.80 15.53 -12.13
CA ASN A 18 20.69 15.45 -13.28
C ASN A 18 21.76 14.38 -13.00
N GLU A 19 21.48 13.14 -13.39
CA GLU A 19 22.42 12.02 -13.22
C GLU A 19 23.40 11.86 -14.39
N ASN A 20 22.99 12.25 -15.62
CA ASN A 20 23.77 12.19 -16.86
C ASN A 20 23.29 13.29 -17.84
N GLU A 21 24.20 14.01 -18.49
CA GLU A 21 23.92 15.09 -19.46
C GLU A 21 23.11 14.67 -20.71
N LEU A 22 22.79 13.39 -20.87
CA LEU A 22 22.19 12.79 -22.07
C LEU A 22 20.79 12.19 -21.86
N ASP A 23 20.24 12.18 -20.64
CA ASP A 23 18.96 11.51 -20.35
C ASP A 23 17.78 12.48 -20.34
N GLU A 24 17.14 12.64 -21.51
CA GLU A 24 16.00 13.52 -21.76
C GLU A 24 14.67 13.05 -21.11
N THR A 25 14.68 11.97 -20.32
CA THR A 25 13.48 11.36 -19.71
C THR A 25 13.24 11.77 -18.25
N THR A 26 13.89 12.82 -17.77
CA THR A 26 13.98 13.15 -16.35
C THR A 26 12.66 13.63 -15.75
N ARG A 27 12.02 12.73 -14.99
CA ARG A 27 10.86 13.00 -14.13
C ARG A 27 11.27 13.89 -12.96
N VAL A 28 10.31 14.67 -12.44
CA VAL A 28 10.48 15.52 -11.27
C VAL A 28 9.93 14.87 -10.00
N ALA A 29 10.64 15.01 -8.89
CA ALA A 29 10.15 14.65 -7.56
C ALA A 29 9.57 15.88 -6.85
N GLN A 30 8.54 15.72 -6.04
CA GLN A 30 8.01 16.81 -5.21
C GLN A 30 8.77 16.88 -3.88
N TYR A 31 9.03 18.08 -3.37
CA TYR A 31 9.68 18.23 -2.07
C TYR A 31 9.12 19.39 -1.26
N ILE A 32 9.23 19.26 0.06
CA ILE A 32 8.96 20.33 1.02
C ILE A 32 9.95 20.25 2.18
N HIS A 33 10.47 21.41 2.58
CA HIS A 33 11.24 21.59 3.80
C HIS A 33 10.30 21.92 4.97
N LEU A 34 10.49 21.29 6.11
CA LEU A 34 9.59 21.35 7.25
C LEU A 34 10.39 21.55 8.53
N ALA A 35 9.83 22.32 9.48
CA ALA A 35 10.38 22.39 10.82
C ALA A 35 10.12 21.08 11.57
N LEU A 36 11.05 20.64 12.42
CA LEU A 36 10.89 19.43 13.25
C LEU A 36 9.63 19.46 14.15
N ALA A 37 9.16 20.66 14.51
CA ALA A 37 7.95 20.84 15.32
C ALA A 37 6.64 20.67 14.54
N THR A 38 6.69 20.50 13.20
CA THR A 38 5.49 20.30 12.39
C THR A 38 4.84 18.96 12.74
N ASP A 39 3.56 18.99 13.09
CA ASP A 39 2.84 17.78 13.47
C ASP A 39 2.55 16.86 12.26
N ALA A 40 2.45 15.55 12.54
CA ALA A 40 2.24 14.54 11.52
C ALA A 40 0.86 14.65 10.82
N GLU A 41 -0.19 15.15 11.48
CA GLU A 41 -1.50 15.35 10.87
C GLU A 41 -1.44 16.40 9.76
N THR A 42 -0.77 17.53 10.02
CA THR A 42 -0.52 18.58 9.02
C THR A 42 0.26 18.05 7.82
N VAL A 43 1.30 17.24 8.07
CA VAL A 43 2.11 16.63 6.99
C VAL A 43 1.27 15.69 6.12
N VAL A 44 0.51 14.78 6.73
CA VAL A 44 -0.32 13.81 6.01
C VAL A 44 -1.45 14.51 5.24
N LYS A 45 -2.03 15.56 5.82
CA LYS A 45 -3.01 16.40 5.12
C LYS A 45 -2.40 17.09 3.91
N PHE A 46 -1.19 17.66 4.05
CA PHE A 46 -0.48 18.28 2.93
C PHE A 46 -0.19 17.28 1.80
N MET A 47 0.27 16.07 2.13
CA MET A 47 0.50 15.00 1.16
C MET A 47 -0.76 14.67 0.34
N LYS A 48 -1.93 14.70 0.96
CA LYS A 48 -3.22 14.46 0.28
C LYS A 48 -3.69 15.67 -0.52
N ASP A 49 -3.77 16.82 0.13
CA ASP A 49 -4.44 17.99 -0.43
C ASP A 49 -3.57 18.71 -1.47
N ALA A 50 -2.27 18.83 -1.21
CA ALA A 50 -1.35 19.59 -2.06
C ALA A 50 -0.59 18.71 -3.07
N TRP A 51 -0.17 17.51 -2.67
CA TRP A 51 0.50 16.58 -3.59
C TRP A 51 -0.46 15.64 -4.31
N HIS A 52 -1.75 15.65 -3.96
CA HIS A 52 -2.79 14.78 -4.53
C HIS A 52 -2.41 13.30 -4.46
N LEU A 53 -1.68 12.90 -3.40
CA LEU A 53 -1.35 11.50 -3.19
C LEU A 53 -2.63 10.72 -2.86
N ARG A 54 -2.95 9.75 -3.73
CA ARG A 54 -4.05 8.80 -3.48
C ARG A 54 -3.78 8.04 -2.20
N THR A 55 -4.83 7.83 -1.41
CA THR A 55 -4.77 7.04 -0.18
C THR A 55 -4.33 5.60 -0.51
N PRO A 56 -3.33 5.04 0.19
CA PRO A 56 -2.82 3.70 -0.11
C PRO A 56 -3.65 2.61 0.57
N ASP A 57 -3.59 1.38 0.04
CA ASP A 57 -4.18 0.21 0.70
C ASP A 57 -3.16 -0.56 1.58
N LEU A 58 -1.88 -0.15 1.55
CA LEU A 58 -0.78 -0.64 2.39
C LEU A 58 0.33 0.43 2.51
N ILE A 59 1.01 0.52 3.66
CA ILE A 59 2.24 1.29 3.81
C ILE A 59 3.40 0.33 4.05
N ILE A 60 4.42 0.40 3.19
CA ILE A 60 5.65 -0.38 3.32
C ILE A 60 6.76 0.55 3.81
N SER A 61 7.14 0.40 5.08
CA SER A 61 8.21 1.17 5.71
C SER A 61 9.55 0.44 5.58
N ILE A 62 10.50 1.00 4.84
CA ILE A 62 11.83 0.40 4.63
C ILE A 62 12.83 0.89 5.66
N ALA A 63 13.44 -0.05 6.37
CA ALA A 63 14.53 0.23 7.30
C ALA A 63 15.77 -0.60 6.94
N GLY A 64 16.94 -0.06 7.27
CA GLY A 64 18.23 -0.70 7.00
C GLY A 64 19.37 0.27 7.24
N SER A 65 20.56 -0.09 6.77
CA SER A 65 21.72 0.82 6.78
C SER A 65 21.45 2.11 6.03
N THR A 66 21.99 3.19 6.57
CA THR A 66 22.30 4.42 5.84
C THR A 66 23.74 4.40 5.30
N GLN A 67 24.52 3.36 5.59
CA GLN A 67 25.88 3.16 5.06
C GLN A 67 25.88 2.28 3.82
N HIS A 68 26.96 2.31 3.04
CA HIS A 68 27.12 1.44 1.88
C HIS A 68 27.25 -0.03 2.32
N PHE A 69 26.42 -0.90 1.77
CA PHE A 69 26.54 -2.35 1.90
C PHE A 69 26.15 -3.01 0.59
N ASP A 70 26.63 -4.24 0.37
CA ASP A 70 26.36 -4.99 -0.85
C ASP A 70 25.53 -6.24 -0.54
N LEU A 71 24.31 -6.29 -1.05
CA LEU A 71 23.53 -7.52 -1.10
C LEU A 71 24.12 -8.47 -2.16
N SER A 72 24.03 -9.77 -1.91
CA SER A 72 24.33 -10.75 -2.95
C SER A 72 23.44 -10.49 -4.18
N ALA A 73 23.98 -10.63 -5.40
CA ALA A 73 23.26 -10.27 -6.63
C ALA A 73 21.88 -10.97 -6.77
N ARG A 74 21.76 -12.19 -6.23
CA ARG A 74 20.51 -12.95 -6.21
C ARG A 74 19.50 -12.40 -5.20
N LEU A 75 19.94 -12.15 -3.96
CA LEU A 75 19.11 -11.56 -2.92
C LEU A 75 18.66 -10.15 -3.29
N LYS A 76 19.57 -9.34 -3.84
CA LYS A 76 19.28 -8.02 -4.42
C LYS A 76 18.14 -8.10 -5.43
N LYS A 77 18.26 -8.99 -6.44
CA LYS A 77 17.22 -9.15 -7.46
C LYS A 77 15.88 -9.59 -6.88
N SER A 78 15.90 -10.54 -5.94
CA SER A 78 14.68 -11.02 -5.28
C SER A 78 14.01 -9.92 -4.44
N PHE A 79 14.79 -9.16 -3.67
CA PHE A 79 14.33 -8.00 -2.90
C PHE A 79 13.70 -6.95 -3.81
N GLN A 80 14.42 -6.49 -4.84
CA GLN A 80 13.95 -5.45 -5.77
C GLN A 80 12.64 -5.86 -6.46
N LEU A 81 12.55 -7.10 -6.96
CA LEU A 81 11.35 -7.59 -7.64
C LEU A 81 10.18 -7.75 -6.66
N GLY A 82 10.40 -8.36 -5.50
CA GLY A 82 9.33 -8.61 -4.55
C GLY A 82 8.80 -7.34 -3.88
N LEU A 83 9.65 -6.36 -3.59
CA LEU A 83 9.22 -5.06 -3.05
C LEU A 83 8.29 -4.33 -4.01
N VAL A 84 8.73 -4.19 -5.27
CA VAL A 84 7.95 -3.52 -6.32
C VAL A 84 6.66 -4.28 -6.62
N SER A 85 6.71 -5.61 -6.68
CA SER A 85 5.53 -6.45 -6.89
C SER A 85 4.51 -6.20 -5.78
N ALA A 86 4.92 -6.28 -4.51
CA ALA A 86 4.05 -6.01 -3.36
C ALA A 86 3.44 -4.61 -3.41
N ALA A 87 4.24 -3.59 -3.71
CA ALA A 87 3.76 -2.22 -3.74
C ALA A 87 2.78 -1.97 -4.90
N ALA A 88 3.02 -2.55 -6.08
CA ALA A 88 2.15 -2.43 -7.23
C ALA A 88 0.82 -3.20 -7.04
N THR A 89 0.85 -4.42 -6.49
CA THR A 89 -0.34 -5.25 -6.29
C THR A 89 -1.25 -4.75 -5.18
N THR A 90 -0.69 -4.06 -4.18
CA THR A 90 -1.44 -3.55 -3.01
C THR A 90 -1.65 -2.03 -3.02
N ASN A 91 -1.35 -1.33 -4.12
CA ASN A 91 -1.46 0.13 -4.19
C ASN A 91 -0.78 0.82 -2.98
N ALA A 92 0.46 0.39 -2.70
CA ALA A 92 1.15 0.79 -1.49
C ALA A 92 1.89 2.13 -1.64
N TRP A 93 2.07 2.82 -0.51
CA TRP A 93 3.15 3.79 -0.36
C TRP A 93 4.41 3.09 0.15
N ILE A 94 5.56 3.47 -0.41
CA ILE A 94 6.87 3.08 0.11
C ILE A 94 7.45 4.28 0.87
N ILE A 95 7.80 4.09 2.14
CA ILE A 95 8.43 5.12 2.98
C ILE A 95 9.87 4.70 3.27
N THR A 96 10.84 5.58 3.00
CA THR A 96 12.27 5.34 3.26
C THR A 96 12.95 6.57 3.86
N ALA A 97 14.24 6.47 4.16
CA ALA A 97 15.07 7.60 4.61
C ALA A 97 15.37 8.64 3.50
N GLY A 98 14.99 8.40 2.24
CA GLY A 98 15.15 9.35 1.12
C GLY A 98 16.59 9.61 0.62
N ILE A 99 17.61 9.12 1.33
CA ILE A 99 19.01 9.33 0.96
C ILE A 99 19.53 8.24 0.00
N ASN A 100 20.46 8.59 -0.88
CA ASN A 100 21.09 7.70 -1.85
C ASN A 100 22.20 6.85 -1.23
N ALA A 101 21.86 6.09 -0.20
CA ALA A 101 22.78 5.23 0.52
C ALA A 101 22.11 3.95 1.04
N GLY A 102 22.91 2.91 1.27
CA GLY A 102 22.47 1.61 1.78
C GLY A 102 21.28 1.04 1.00
N VAL A 103 20.26 0.58 1.73
CA VAL A 103 19.10 -0.12 1.17
C VAL A 103 18.26 0.80 0.27
N VAL A 104 18.28 2.10 0.53
CA VAL A 104 17.46 3.06 -0.21
C VAL A 104 17.88 3.16 -1.67
N LYS A 105 19.18 3.00 -1.96
CA LYS A 105 19.69 2.89 -3.33
C LYS A 105 19.13 1.67 -4.06
N GLU A 106 19.00 0.54 -3.36
CA GLU A 106 18.41 -0.68 -3.90
C GLU A 106 16.91 -0.51 -4.18
N VAL A 107 16.20 0.23 -3.33
CA VAL A 107 14.79 0.62 -3.55
C VAL A 107 14.66 1.51 -4.78
N GLY A 108 15.52 2.54 -4.89
CA GLY A 108 15.51 3.45 -6.04
C GLY A 108 15.78 2.75 -7.37
N GLU A 109 16.76 1.86 -7.42
CA GLU A 109 17.04 1.04 -8.61
C GLU A 109 15.85 0.13 -8.97
N ALA A 110 15.17 -0.43 -7.97
CA ALA A 110 13.96 -1.25 -8.21
C ALA A 110 12.84 -0.43 -8.85
N LEU A 111 12.57 0.77 -8.31
CA LEU A 111 11.58 1.70 -8.82
C LEU A 111 11.90 2.17 -10.25
N SER A 112 13.17 2.47 -10.52
CA SER A 112 13.64 2.83 -11.85
C SER A 112 13.35 1.73 -12.89
N LYS A 113 13.70 0.47 -12.56
CA LYS A 113 13.44 -0.69 -13.42
C LYS A 113 11.95 -0.95 -13.63
N TYR A 114 11.14 -0.81 -12.59
CA TYR A 114 9.69 -0.95 -12.67
C TYR A 114 9.10 0.12 -13.60
N ARG A 115 9.50 1.37 -13.41
CA ARG A 115 9.02 2.50 -14.20
C ARG A 115 9.36 2.34 -15.67
N TYR A 116 10.60 1.92 -16.00
CA TYR A 116 11.00 1.65 -17.37
C TYR A 116 10.12 0.59 -18.05
N LYS A 117 9.68 -0.44 -17.32
CA LYS A 117 8.81 -1.50 -17.86
C LYS A 117 7.35 -1.07 -18.00
N ASN A 118 6.84 -0.23 -17.11
CA ASN A 118 5.42 0.15 -17.04
C ASN A 118 5.14 1.59 -17.54
N GLN A 119 6.01 2.15 -18.40
CA GLN A 119 5.85 3.51 -18.93
C GLN A 119 4.49 3.76 -19.59
N LYS A 120 3.85 2.72 -20.14
CA LYS A 120 2.55 2.81 -20.83
C LYS A 120 1.37 3.01 -19.87
N ASP A 121 1.49 2.56 -18.62
CA ASP A 121 0.39 2.59 -17.67
C ASP A 121 0.33 3.93 -16.91
N GLY A 122 1.38 4.76 -16.98
CA GLY A 122 1.44 6.09 -16.36
C GLY A 122 1.42 6.09 -14.83
N ILE A 123 1.26 4.92 -14.19
CA ILE A 123 1.17 4.75 -12.74
C ILE A 123 2.57 4.53 -12.17
N ASP A 124 3.00 5.44 -11.31
CA ASP A 124 4.22 5.27 -10.51
C ASP A 124 3.86 4.79 -9.12
N ILE A 125 4.76 4.04 -8.49
CA ILE A 125 4.63 3.66 -7.10
C ILE A 125 5.05 4.87 -6.24
N PRO A 126 4.16 5.43 -5.39
CA PRO A 126 4.55 6.53 -4.51
C PRO A 126 5.63 6.09 -3.54
N CYS A 127 6.83 6.67 -3.71
CA CYS A 127 7.97 6.49 -2.83
C CYS A 127 8.32 7.82 -2.16
N ILE A 128 8.19 7.86 -0.84
CA ILE A 128 8.33 9.05 0.02
C ILE A 128 9.61 8.93 0.83
N GLY A 129 10.54 9.85 0.63
CA GLY A 129 11.77 9.96 1.39
C GLY A 129 11.61 10.93 2.55
N ILE A 130 11.86 10.48 3.78
CA ILE A 130 11.90 11.33 4.98
C ILE A 130 13.35 11.49 5.40
N ALA A 131 13.91 12.68 5.22
CA ALA A 131 15.35 12.94 5.43
C ALA A 131 15.58 14.21 6.25
N SER A 132 16.73 14.27 6.95
CA SER A 132 17.15 15.49 7.64
C SER A 132 17.72 16.48 6.62
N TRP A 133 17.27 17.72 6.67
CA TRP A 133 17.71 18.80 5.80
C TRP A 133 19.22 19.04 5.88
N ASP A 134 19.79 18.93 7.09
CA ASP A 134 21.22 19.18 7.32
C ASP A 134 22.12 18.03 6.86
N TYR A 135 21.56 16.83 6.70
CA TYR A 135 22.27 15.66 6.20
C TYR A 135 22.35 15.60 4.66
N ILE A 136 21.58 16.43 3.96
CA ILE A 136 21.50 16.44 2.49
C ILE A 136 22.65 17.23 1.90
N ALA A 137 23.41 16.58 1.03
CA ALA A 137 24.44 17.24 0.23
C ALA A 137 23.81 18.18 -0.81
N GLY A 138 24.47 19.29 -1.14
CA GLY A 138 23.98 20.22 -2.15
C GLY A 138 22.64 20.89 -1.82
N LYS A 139 22.22 20.94 -0.54
CA LYS A 139 20.93 21.50 -0.10
C LYS A 139 20.68 22.94 -0.56
N ASP A 140 21.75 23.72 -0.79
CA ASP A 140 21.65 25.08 -1.31
C ASP A 140 21.02 25.13 -2.71
N GLN A 141 21.13 24.06 -3.52
CA GLN A 141 20.45 23.96 -4.82
C GLN A 141 18.92 23.92 -4.70
N LEU A 142 18.41 23.58 -3.50
CA LEU A 142 16.99 23.48 -3.20
C LEU A 142 16.43 24.79 -2.61
N ASP A 143 17.26 25.82 -2.42
CA ASP A 143 16.83 27.11 -1.90
C ASP A 143 16.25 28.02 -3.00
N GLN A 144 15.05 28.56 -2.78
CA GLN A 144 14.39 29.48 -3.71
C GLN A 144 15.03 30.88 -3.72
N SER A 145 15.80 31.24 -2.69
CA SER A 145 16.41 32.58 -2.57
C SER A 145 17.55 32.82 -3.57
N ILE A 146 18.18 31.75 -4.06
CA ILE A 146 19.42 31.79 -4.87
C ILE A 146 19.14 32.02 -6.36
N SER A 147 17.87 31.91 -6.80
CA SER A 147 17.50 32.05 -8.22
C SER A 147 17.56 33.47 -8.81
N LYS A 148 18.11 34.47 -8.08
CA LYS A 148 18.21 35.87 -8.55
C LYS A 148 19.62 36.35 -8.94
N THR A 149 20.67 35.53 -8.87
CA THR A 149 22.06 36.05 -9.03
C THR A 149 23.01 35.32 -9.97
N THR A 150 22.52 34.51 -10.91
CA THR A 150 23.36 34.03 -12.02
C THR A 150 22.75 34.40 -13.37
N ASN A 151 22.97 35.65 -13.76
CA ASN A 151 23.06 35.98 -15.17
C ASN A 151 24.23 35.20 -15.79
N ASN A 152 23.94 34.57 -16.91
CA ASN A 152 24.82 33.85 -17.85
C ASN A 152 24.93 32.33 -17.62
N HIS A 153 24.12 31.61 -18.42
CA HIS A 153 24.18 30.19 -18.81
C HIS A 153 23.21 29.16 -18.20
N ASN A 154 22.16 29.57 -17.48
CA ASN A 154 20.99 28.69 -17.33
C ASN A 154 19.98 29.00 -18.44
N THR A 155 20.10 28.30 -19.56
CA THR A 155 19.06 28.21 -20.58
C THR A 155 17.75 27.81 -19.91
N ILE A 156 16.80 28.74 -19.87
CA ILE A 156 15.38 28.42 -19.84
C ILE A 156 15.15 27.59 -21.10
N VAL A 157 15.15 26.26 -20.99
CA VAL A 157 14.78 25.37 -22.09
C VAL A 157 13.26 25.47 -22.24
N ASN A 158 12.82 26.57 -22.85
CA ASN A 158 11.48 26.70 -23.40
C ASN A 158 11.46 25.98 -24.75
N THR A 159 11.40 24.63 -24.71
CA THR A 159 10.69 23.75 -25.65
C THR A 159 11.14 22.31 -25.46
N PRO A 160 10.26 21.37 -25.05
CA PRO A 160 10.40 19.98 -25.39
C PRO A 160 9.78 19.71 -26.77
N SER A 161 10.49 18.94 -27.58
CA SER A 161 10.02 18.28 -28.80
C SER A 161 8.67 17.58 -28.56
N LYS A 162 7.79 17.55 -29.58
CA LYS A 162 6.40 17.03 -29.62
C LYS A 162 6.16 15.55 -29.19
N LYS A 163 6.89 14.97 -28.24
CA LYS A 163 6.80 13.56 -27.82
C LYS A 163 6.53 13.33 -26.33
N TYR A 164 6.42 14.36 -25.51
CA TYR A 164 6.22 14.23 -24.06
C TYR A 164 4.82 14.73 -23.69
N GLN A 165 3.85 13.82 -23.60
CA GLN A 165 2.44 14.11 -23.26
C GLN A 165 1.95 13.32 -22.02
N HIS A 166 2.86 12.79 -21.18
CA HIS A 166 2.47 11.94 -20.06
C HIS A 166 2.93 12.42 -18.68
N ASN A 167 3.45 13.65 -18.55
CA ASN A 167 3.81 14.19 -17.24
C ASN A 167 2.87 15.34 -16.88
N THR A 168 1.65 14.99 -16.47
CA THR A 168 0.55 15.92 -16.15
C THR A 168 0.94 17.03 -15.19
N ALA A 169 1.89 16.81 -14.28
CA ALA A 169 2.38 17.84 -13.37
C ALA A 169 3.24 18.91 -14.08
N ILE A 170 4.15 18.52 -14.99
CA ILE A 170 4.99 19.48 -15.72
C ILE A 170 4.13 20.27 -16.71
N ASP A 171 3.22 19.59 -17.40
CA ASP A 171 2.29 20.21 -18.34
C ASP A 171 1.34 21.18 -17.61
N ALA A 172 0.83 20.83 -16.43
CA ALA A 172 -0.02 21.71 -15.62
C ALA A 172 0.73 22.94 -15.08
N ILE A 173 1.98 22.80 -14.64
CA ILE A 173 2.80 23.92 -14.13
C ILE A 173 3.23 24.85 -15.26
N GLN A 174 3.52 24.32 -16.45
CA GLN A 174 3.82 25.14 -17.63
C GLN A 174 2.58 25.85 -18.18
N MET A 175 1.40 25.26 -18.06
CA MET A 175 0.14 25.88 -18.47
C MET A 175 -0.37 26.94 -17.49
N SER A 176 -0.05 26.84 -16.18
CA SER A 176 -0.48 27.82 -15.18
C SER A 176 0.31 29.13 -15.20
N GLY A 177 1.51 29.14 -15.78
CA GLY A 177 2.36 30.34 -15.85
C GLY A 177 2.86 30.85 -14.49
N ASP A 178 2.60 30.11 -13.40
CA ASP A 178 2.96 30.51 -12.05
C ASP A 178 4.42 30.17 -11.75
N ALA A 179 5.28 31.20 -11.78
CA ALA A 179 6.68 31.15 -11.36
C ALA A 179 6.89 30.79 -9.86
N ILE A 180 5.82 30.47 -9.14
CA ILE A 180 5.78 30.21 -7.68
C ILE A 180 6.12 28.74 -7.37
N TYR A 181 5.81 27.79 -8.26
CA TYR A 181 6.12 26.36 -8.11
C TYR A 181 7.35 25.97 -8.94
N GLY A 182 8.53 26.48 -8.53
CA GLY A 182 9.75 26.33 -9.31
C GLY A 182 10.29 24.89 -9.35
N ILE A 183 10.72 24.44 -10.54
CA ILE A 183 11.57 23.25 -10.71
C ILE A 183 13.01 23.63 -10.34
N ARG A 184 13.69 22.77 -9.60
CA ARG A 184 15.09 22.90 -9.17
C ARG A 184 15.91 21.77 -9.76
N THR A 185 17.07 22.08 -10.32
CA THR A 185 18.00 21.05 -10.78
C THR A 185 18.86 20.62 -9.60
N TYR A 186 18.87 19.33 -9.29
CA TYR A 186 19.72 18.75 -8.25
C TYR A 186 20.77 17.85 -8.90
N ILE A 187 22.04 18.19 -8.70
CA ILE A 187 23.18 17.42 -9.20
C ILE A 187 23.57 16.37 -8.16
N VAL A 188 23.49 15.11 -8.56
CA VAL A 188 23.83 13.94 -7.72
C VAL A 188 25.35 13.72 -7.70
N LYS A 189 25.86 13.03 -6.67
CA LYS A 189 27.28 12.74 -6.40
C LYS A 189 28.05 13.96 -5.87
N GLN A 190 27.40 14.75 -5.02
CA GLN A 190 28.05 15.81 -4.27
C GLN A 190 29.11 15.20 -3.36
N LYS A 191 30.36 15.69 -3.42
CA LYS A 191 31.41 15.27 -2.49
C LYS A 191 31.42 16.21 -1.29
N GLU A 192 30.50 15.98 -0.36
CA GLU A 192 30.46 16.67 0.93
C GLU A 192 30.70 15.66 2.06
N GLU A 193 31.57 16.02 2.99
CA GLU A 193 31.91 15.15 4.13
C GLU A 193 30.71 15.04 5.08
N ASN A 194 30.41 13.82 5.54
CA ASN A 194 29.29 13.50 6.45
C ASN A 194 27.90 13.89 5.94
N LYS A 195 27.71 13.96 4.62
CA LYS A 195 26.40 14.19 3.99
C LYS A 195 26.11 13.14 2.92
N CYS A 196 24.84 13.01 2.56
CA CYS A 196 24.38 12.10 1.52
C CYS A 196 23.51 12.82 0.50
N ASP A 197 23.59 12.36 -0.75
CA ASP A 197 22.67 12.82 -1.78
C ASP A 197 21.25 12.32 -1.55
N LEU A 198 20.27 13.03 -2.09
CA LEU A 198 18.90 12.50 -2.24
C LEU A 198 18.87 11.37 -3.29
N GLU A 199 17.98 10.38 -3.09
CA GLU A 199 17.82 9.27 -4.03
C GLU A 199 16.98 9.69 -5.26
N PRO A 200 17.51 9.63 -6.50
CA PRO A 200 16.86 10.26 -7.67
C PRO A 200 15.57 9.62 -8.20
N ASN A 201 15.29 8.37 -7.82
CA ASN A 201 14.15 7.59 -8.28
C ASN A 201 12.93 7.70 -7.36
N HIS A 202 13.08 8.33 -6.19
CA HIS A 202 11.97 8.69 -5.31
C HIS A 202 11.02 9.71 -5.95
N THR A 203 9.77 9.70 -5.49
CA THR A 203 8.71 10.56 -6.04
C THR A 203 8.45 11.80 -5.20
N HIS A 204 8.64 11.69 -3.88
CA HIS A 204 8.32 12.74 -2.91
C HIS A 204 9.38 12.79 -1.80
N PHE A 205 9.63 14.00 -1.27
CA PHE A 205 10.59 14.23 -0.19
C PHE A 205 10.01 15.14 0.89
N LEU A 206 10.02 14.63 2.12
CA LEU A 206 9.77 15.38 3.34
C LEU A 206 11.12 15.63 4.01
N LEU A 207 11.58 16.88 3.97
CA LEU A 207 12.90 17.26 4.46
C LEU A 207 12.72 18.02 5.77
N PHE A 208 13.27 17.54 6.87
CA PHE A 208 13.06 18.13 8.19
C PHE A 208 14.31 18.82 8.73
N ASP A 209 14.15 20.03 9.24
CA ASP A 209 15.20 20.75 9.98
C ASP A 209 15.25 20.24 11.42
N ASP A 210 16.10 19.25 11.67
CA ASP A 210 16.35 18.73 13.02
C ASP A 210 17.61 19.34 13.68
N GLY A 211 18.26 20.30 13.02
CA GLY A 211 19.51 20.92 13.46
C GLY A 211 20.68 19.95 13.61
N THR A 212 20.57 18.73 13.07
CA THR A 212 21.59 17.70 13.20
C THR A 212 21.93 17.06 11.86
N SER A 213 23.20 16.72 11.65
CA SER A 213 23.60 15.91 10.51
C SER A 213 23.36 14.41 10.74
N ASN A 214 22.44 14.02 11.64
CA ASN A 214 22.19 12.61 11.95
C ASN A 214 20.76 12.23 11.58
N SER A 215 20.62 11.37 10.56
CA SER A 215 19.34 10.82 10.12
C SER A 215 18.56 10.06 11.21
N GLU A 216 19.21 9.65 12.30
CA GLU A 216 18.60 8.84 13.36
C GLU A 216 17.57 9.62 14.20
N ASN A 217 17.68 10.95 14.29
CA ASN A 217 16.79 11.78 15.10
C ASN A 217 15.36 11.89 14.55
N LEU A 218 15.15 11.54 13.29
CA LEU A 218 13.85 11.58 12.64
C LEU A 218 13.00 10.34 12.90
N LEU A 219 13.52 9.31 13.58
CA LEU A 219 12.77 8.09 13.83
C LEU A 219 11.40 8.34 14.49
N PRO A 220 11.28 9.11 15.59
CA PRO A 220 9.97 9.38 16.21
C PRO A 220 8.99 10.04 15.23
N LEU A 221 9.45 11.05 14.48
CA LEU A 221 8.64 11.79 13.53
C LEU A 221 8.18 10.91 12.36
N ARG A 222 9.09 10.09 11.83
CA ARG A 222 8.77 9.10 10.79
C ARG A 222 7.69 8.14 11.29
N THR A 223 7.85 7.60 12.50
CA THR A 223 6.84 6.74 13.12
C THR A 223 5.51 7.46 13.27
N ASP A 224 5.50 8.73 13.69
CA ASP A 224 4.27 9.50 13.84
C ASP A 224 3.58 9.74 12.48
N ILE A 225 4.32 10.04 11.42
CA ILE A 225 3.78 10.21 10.06
C ILE A 225 3.18 8.90 9.54
N GLU A 226 3.89 7.78 9.72
CA GLU A 226 3.41 6.44 9.37
C GLU A 226 2.09 6.13 10.09
N MET A 227 2.06 6.37 11.41
CA MET A 227 0.88 6.11 12.24
C MET A 227 -0.28 7.06 11.94
N HIS A 228 -0.05 8.33 11.62
CA HIS A 228 -1.13 9.25 11.21
C HIS A 228 -1.68 8.88 9.84
N SER A 229 -0.82 8.43 8.92
CA SER A 229 -1.22 7.94 7.60
C SER A 229 -2.18 6.75 7.71
N ARG A 230 -1.99 5.87 8.70
CA ARG A 230 -2.88 4.72 8.97
C ARG A 230 -4.36 5.07 9.20
N TYR A 231 -4.67 6.23 9.76
CA TYR A 231 -6.04 6.65 10.10
C TYR A 231 -6.75 7.44 8.99
N THR A 232 -6.06 7.70 7.87
CA THR A 232 -6.57 8.58 6.82
C THR A 232 -7.84 8.10 6.14
N ASN A 233 -8.06 6.79 6.00
CA ASN A 233 -9.28 6.21 5.44
C ASN A 233 -10.52 6.38 6.32
N ILE A 234 -10.36 6.66 7.62
CA ILE A 234 -11.49 6.73 8.54
C ILE A 234 -12.31 8.02 8.36
N LYS A 235 -11.66 9.12 7.94
CA LYS A 235 -12.30 10.43 7.83
C LYS A 235 -13.08 10.65 6.53
N GLU A 236 -12.93 9.79 5.52
CA GLU A 236 -13.33 10.09 4.13
C GLU A 236 -14.52 9.27 3.58
N THR A 237 -14.99 8.24 4.28
CA THR A 237 -16.02 7.35 3.72
C THR A 237 -17.44 7.73 4.16
N ILE A 238 -18.36 7.71 3.19
CA ILE A 238 -19.81 7.91 3.32
C ILE A 238 -20.37 7.08 4.50
N GLU A 239 -21.32 7.65 5.25
CA GLU A 239 -22.07 6.96 6.31
C GLU A 239 -22.51 5.56 5.86
N GLY A 240 -21.95 4.52 6.50
CA GLY A 240 -22.30 3.11 6.26
C GLY A 240 -21.19 2.25 5.64
N ALA A 241 -20.09 2.83 5.17
CA ALA A 241 -18.92 2.04 4.75
C ALA A 241 -18.04 1.65 5.96
N VAL A 242 -17.56 0.41 5.97
CA VAL A 242 -16.69 -0.10 7.05
C VAL A 242 -15.36 0.65 7.03
N HIS A 243 -15.08 1.43 8.08
CA HIS A 243 -13.78 2.06 8.28
C HIS A 243 -12.69 0.98 8.45
N THR A 244 -11.70 0.97 7.57
CA THR A 244 -10.53 0.09 7.68
C THR A 244 -9.27 0.93 7.83
N LEU A 245 -8.50 0.64 8.88
CA LEU A 245 -7.16 1.20 9.06
C LEU A 245 -6.27 0.71 7.93
N ILE A 246 -5.40 1.58 7.41
CA ILE A 246 -4.40 1.17 6.43
C ILE A 246 -3.33 0.35 7.16
N PRO A 247 -3.07 -0.91 6.75
CA PRO A 247 -2.01 -1.69 7.35
C PRO A 247 -0.64 -1.05 7.09
N ILE A 248 0.26 -1.16 8.07
CA ILE A 248 1.67 -0.78 7.93
C ILE A 248 2.49 -2.07 8.09
N VAL A 249 3.51 -2.24 7.27
CA VAL A 249 4.49 -3.31 7.40
C VAL A 249 5.89 -2.72 7.28
N MET A 250 6.77 -3.11 8.19
CA MET A 250 8.17 -2.73 8.15
C MET A 250 8.97 -3.82 7.45
N VAL A 251 9.87 -3.45 6.54
CA VAL A 251 10.84 -4.37 5.93
C VAL A 251 12.24 -3.94 6.35
N LEU A 252 12.93 -4.83 7.06
CA LEU A 252 14.31 -4.63 7.48
C LEU A 252 15.27 -5.35 6.52
N VAL A 253 16.20 -4.60 5.95
CA VAL A 253 17.33 -5.11 5.16
C VAL A 253 18.62 -4.58 5.74
N GLU A 254 19.51 -5.48 6.13
CA GLU A 254 20.69 -5.14 6.92
C GLU A 254 20.26 -4.37 8.20
N GLY A 255 21.14 -3.62 8.82
CA GLY A 255 20.80 -2.60 9.80
C GLY A 255 21.88 -2.46 10.86
N GLY A 256 21.90 -1.28 11.48
CA GLY A 256 22.72 -0.98 12.65
C GLY A 256 21.87 -0.78 13.90
N ARG A 257 22.41 -0.03 14.87
CA ARG A 257 21.73 0.32 16.13
C ARG A 257 20.36 0.95 15.91
N SER A 258 20.30 2.01 15.10
CA SER A 258 19.07 2.74 14.83
C SER A 258 18.02 1.86 14.15
N SER A 259 18.44 0.93 13.29
CA SER A 259 17.54 -0.04 12.66
C SER A 259 16.91 -0.99 13.70
N ILE A 260 17.68 -1.44 14.71
CA ILE A 260 17.14 -2.24 15.83
C ILE A 260 16.14 -1.42 16.65
N GLN A 261 16.47 -0.16 16.97
CA GLN A 261 15.56 0.73 17.70
C GLN A 261 14.25 0.96 16.94
N HIS A 262 14.33 1.11 15.62
CA HIS A 262 13.15 1.21 14.75
C HIS A 262 12.32 -0.08 14.79
N VAL A 263 12.95 -1.25 14.76
CA VAL A 263 12.23 -2.54 14.91
C VAL A 263 11.54 -2.61 16.27
N CYS A 264 12.22 -2.30 17.37
CA CYS A 264 11.60 -2.27 18.70
C CYS A 264 10.38 -1.34 18.73
N LYS A 265 10.51 -0.12 18.16
CA LYS A 265 9.41 0.84 18.09
C LYS A 265 8.24 0.35 17.24
N ALA A 266 8.52 -0.31 16.11
CA ALA A 266 7.50 -0.91 15.25
C ALA A 266 6.74 -2.02 15.99
N LEU A 267 7.46 -2.90 16.71
CA LEU A 267 6.87 -3.96 17.51
C LEU A 267 6.01 -3.42 18.67
N ASP A 268 6.49 -2.38 19.37
CA ASP A 268 5.72 -1.70 20.43
C ASP A 268 4.39 -1.12 19.91
N LEU A 269 4.33 -0.79 18.61
CA LEU A 269 3.14 -0.27 17.92
C LEU A 269 2.31 -1.36 17.22
N ASN A 270 2.59 -2.64 17.46
CA ASN A 270 1.97 -3.79 16.79
C ASN A 270 2.10 -3.75 15.26
N THR A 271 3.21 -3.22 14.75
CA THR A 271 3.51 -3.19 13.31
C THR A 271 4.27 -4.47 12.94
N PRO A 272 3.78 -5.29 11.99
CA PRO A 272 4.51 -6.46 11.52
C PRO A 272 5.84 -6.08 10.89
N VAL A 273 6.87 -6.91 11.15
CA VAL A 273 8.22 -6.68 10.65
C VAL A 273 8.68 -7.89 9.82
N VAL A 274 9.01 -7.64 8.56
CA VAL A 274 9.65 -8.61 7.67
C VAL A 274 11.15 -8.43 7.76
N ILE A 275 11.86 -9.47 8.15
CA ILE A 275 13.32 -9.49 8.24
C ILE A 275 13.89 -10.22 7.03
N VAL A 276 14.70 -9.54 6.23
CA VAL A 276 15.41 -10.15 5.09
C VAL A 276 16.67 -10.85 5.61
N LYS A 277 16.59 -12.16 5.83
CA LYS A 277 17.76 -12.95 6.28
C LYS A 277 18.82 -13.00 5.17
N GLU A 278 20.07 -13.08 5.58
CA GLU A 278 21.30 -13.02 4.75
C GLU A 278 21.57 -11.64 4.14
N SER A 279 20.91 -10.61 4.66
CA SER A 279 21.21 -9.21 4.29
C SER A 279 22.28 -8.56 5.18
N GLY A 280 22.64 -9.19 6.32
CA GLY A 280 23.72 -8.74 7.19
C GLY A 280 23.28 -8.12 8.52
N HIS A 281 24.26 -7.93 9.41
CA HIS A 281 24.21 -7.19 10.67
C HIS A 281 22.90 -7.37 11.49
N ALA A 282 22.12 -6.30 11.69
CA ALA A 282 20.92 -6.35 12.54
C ALA A 282 19.86 -7.33 12.03
N ALA A 283 19.67 -7.44 10.72
CA ALA A 283 18.67 -8.34 10.15
C ALA A 283 19.00 -9.81 10.46
N ASP A 284 20.25 -10.21 10.30
CA ASP A 284 20.68 -11.58 10.62
C ASP A 284 20.65 -11.86 12.12
N LEU A 285 21.07 -10.88 12.94
CA LEU A 285 20.97 -10.96 14.39
C LEU A 285 19.52 -11.20 14.84
N ILE A 286 18.57 -10.38 14.37
CA ILE A 286 17.16 -10.51 14.73
C ILE A 286 16.59 -11.84 14.21
N ALA A 287 16.96 -12.27 13.00
CA ALA A 287 16.50 -13.54 12.44
C ALA A 287 16.98 -14.75 13.24
N ASP A 288 18.22 -14.73 13.72
CA ASP A 288 18.79 -15.80 14.55
C ASP A 288 18.21 -15.79 15.98
N LEU A 289 17.97 -14.60 16.55
CA LEU A 289 17.28 -14.46 17.83
C LEU A 289 15.83 -14.94 17.75
N HIS A 290 15.09 -14.55 16.72
CA HIS A 290 13.71 -14.98 16.49
C HIS A 290 13.59 -16.51 16.42
N ALA A 291 14.57 -17.20 15.84
CA ALA A 291 14.62 -18.66 15.81
C ALA A 291 14.68 -19.27 17.22
N CYS A 292 15.38 -18.62 18.15
CA CYS A 292 15.44 -19.06 19.55
C CYS A 292 14.05 -19.02 20.21
N PHE A 293 13.30 -17.94 20.02
CA PHE A 293 11.94 -17.79 20.58
C PHE A 293 10.88 -18.66 19.88
N SER A 294 11.06 -18.92 18.58
CA SER A 294 10.13 -19.78 17.83
C SER A 294 10.19 -21.25 18.26
N GLU A 295 11.37 -21.72 18.70
CA GLU A 295 11.55 -23.08 19.24
C GLU A 295 10.75 -23.28 20.54
N ASP A 296 10.55 -22.24 21.35
CA ASP A 296 9.80 -22.33 22.62
C ASP A 296 8.28 -22.51 22.42
N ASP A 297 7.72 -22.02 21.31
CA ASP A 297 6.29 -22.12 20.98
C ASP A 297 5.86 -23.56 20.62
N ILE A 298 6.77 -24.38 20.06
CA ILE A 298 6.45 -25.72 19.52
C ILE A 298 6.16 -26.73 20.63
N ASP A 299 6.78 -26.56 21.80
CA ASP A 299 6.70 -27.52 22.90
C ASP A 299 5.41 -27.40 23.75
N TYR A 300 4.57 -26.37 23.54
CA TYR A 300 3.30 -26.22 24.25
C TYR A 300 2.12 -26.96 23.59
N VAL A 301 2.28 -27.44 22.36
CA VAL A 301 1.16 -28.01 21.57
C VAL A 301 1.05 -29.53 21.68
N THR A 302 2.05 -30.22 22.23
CA THR A 302 2.12 -31.71 22.22
C THR A 302 1.76 -32.45 23.51
N ASP A 303 1.16 -31.82 24.52
CA ASP A 303 0.73 -32.54 25.74
C ASP A 303 -0.75 -32.28 26.06
N ASN A 304 -1.65 -32.94 25.32
CA ASN A 304 -3.04 -33.11 25.72
C ASN A 304 -3.36 -34.53 26.19
N ASN A 305 -2.35 -35.38 26.46
CA ASN A 305 -2.58 -36.70 27.03
C ASN A 305 -1.61 -37.00 28.19
N ASN A 306 -2.22 -37.06 29.38
CA ASN A 306 -1.78 -37.73 30.60
C ASN A 306 -0.87 -36.99 31.60
N GLU A 307 -1.40 -36.99 32.83
CA GLU A 307 -0.83 -36.70 34.15
C GLU A 307 0.71 -36.72 34.25
N ASP A 308 1.33 -35.54 34.31
CA ASP A 308 2.65 -35.37 34.96
C ASP A 308 2.93 -33.88 35.31
N SER A 309 2.04 -33.26 36.08
CA SER A 309 2.06 -31.84 36.48
C SER A 309 3.23 -31.42 37.41
N LYS A 310 4.24 -32.28 37.60
CA LYS A 310 5.47 -31.97 38.37
C LYS A 310 6.76 -31.98 37.56
N ARG A 311 6.74 -32.43 36.29
CA ARG A 311 7.90 -32.35 35.36
C ARG A 311 7.93 -31.06 34.53
N SER A 312 6.78 -30.40 34.35
CA SER A 312 6.65 -29.20 33.51
C SER A 312 7.43 -27.97 34.03
N SER A 313 7.47 -27.72 35.35
CA SER A 313 8.17 -26.54 35.86
C SER A 313 9.70 -26.63 35.77
N ARG A 314 10.33 -27.80 35.92
CA ARG A 314 11.81 -27.92 35.79
C ARG A 314 12.30 -27.81 34.34
N SER A 315 11.43 -28.09 33.36
CA SER A 315 11.70 -27.92 31.93
C SER A 315 11.75 -26.45 31.54
N SER A 316 10.79 -25.63 32.01
CA SER A 316 10.73 -24.20 31.71
C SER A 316 11.99 -23.42 32.15
N PHE A 317 12.46 -23.59 33.39
CA PHE A 317 13.65 -22.87 33.90
C PHE A 317 14.95 -23.25 33.20
N VAL A 318 15.14 -24.52 32.83
CA VAL A 318 16.34 -24.98 32.10
C VAL A 318 16.31 -24.48 30.65
N LYS A 319 15.12 -24.43 30.02
CA LYS A 319 14.93 -23.88 28.68
C LYS A 319 15.16 -22.37 28.63
N THR A 320 14.61 -21.61 29.58
CA THR A 320 14.89 -20.16 29.70
C THR A 320 16.39 -19.89 29.90
N GLY A 321 17.07 -20.72 30.73
CA GLY A 321 18.52 -20.63 30.89
C GLY A 321 19.30 -20.93 29.60
N LEU A 322 18.89 -21.96 28.84
CA LEU A 322 19.51 -22.30 27.56
C LEU A 322 19.28 -21.23 26.49
N LEU A 323 18.09 -20.63 26.46
CA LEU A 323 17.75 -19.52 25.57
C LEU A 323 18.67 -18.32 25.83
N ILE A 324 18.85 -17.94 27.10
CA ILE A 324 19.76 -16.87 27.51
C ILE A 324 21.19 -17.17 27.07
N VAL A 325 21.66 -18.42 27.21
CA VAL A 325 23.00 -18.83 26.74
C VAL A 325 23.12 -18.71 25.21
N LYS A 326 22.11 -19.16 24.44
CA LYS A 326 22.08 -19.03 22.97
C LYS A 326 22.10 -17.56 22.55
N ILE A 327 21.23 -16.72 23.15
CA ILE A 327 21.15 -15.28 22.90
C ILE A 327 22.50 -14.61 23.17
N ASN A 328 23.10 -14.85 24.33
CA ASN A 328 24.40 -14.29 24.70
C ASN A 328 25.52 -14.73 23.75
N ALA A 329 25.48 -15.98 23.28
CA ALA A 329 26.44 -16.47 22.29
C ALA A 329 26.32 -15.77 20.93
N ILE A 330 25.10 -15.43 20.50
CA ILE A 330 24.85 -14.69 19.25
C ILE A 330 25.38 -13.25 19.37
N PHE A 331 25.06 -12.54 20.46
CA PHE A 331 25.56 -11.18 20.70
C PHE A 331 27.09 -11.14 20.83
N ALA A 332 27.71 -12.15 21.47
CA ALA A 332 29.15 -12.26 21.55
C ALA A 332 29.81 -12.46 20.17
N LYS A 333 29.21 -13.27 19.28
CA LYS A 333 29.68 -13.46 17.90
C LYS A 333 29.56 -12.20 17.05
N ALA A 334 28.53 -11.40 17.27
CA ALA A 334 28.31 -10.14 16.57
C ALA A 334 29.36 -9.05 16.91
N ARG A 335 30.35 -9.35 17.77
CA ARG A 335 31.46 -8.44 18.18
C ARG A 335 30.99 -7.10 18.73
N ILE A 336 29.78 -7.05 19.26
CA ILE A 336 29.25 -5.85 19.90
C ILE A 336 29.76 -5.87 21.35
N HIS A 337 30.93 -5.29 21.62
CA HIS A 337 31.53 -5.24 22.96
C HIS A 337 31.59 -3.79 23.43
N ASN A 338 30.52 -3.36 24.11
CA ASN A 338 30.35 -1.98 24.58
C ASN A 338 29.15 -1.93 25.57
N PRO A 339 29.10 -1.06 26.61
CA PRO A 339 28.02 -1.07 27.61
C PRO A 339 26.60 -0.90 27.05
N TRP A 340 26.42 -0.22 25.92
CA TRP A 340 25.12 -0.06 25.26
C TRP A 340 24.58 -1.34 24.60
N VAL A 341 25.39 -2.39 24.50
CA VAL A 341 25.00 -3.66 23.89
C VAL A 341 24.09 -4.45 24.81
N ASP A 342 24.37 -4.41 26.11
CA ASP A 342 23.53 -5.06 27.10
C ASP A 342 22.13 -4.41 27.11
N ASP A 343 22.06 -3.07 27.04
CA ASP A 343 20.79 -2.35 26.92
C ASP A 343 20.01 -2.72 25.65
N VAL A 344 20.66 -2.73 24.48
CA VAL A 344 20.01 -3.09 23.21
C VAL A 344 19.61 -4.57 23.19
N ARG A 345 20.42 -5.46 23.76
CA ARG A 345 20.10 -6.88 23.92
C ARG A 345 18.84 -7.05 24.74
N ASP A 346 18.82 -6.47 25.94
CA ASP A 346 17.74 -6.66 26.89
C ASP A 346 16.43 -6.04 26.37
N ASP A 347 16.51 -4.85 25.76
CA ASP A 347 15.40 -4.17 25.11
C ASP A 347 14.81 -5.02 23.96
N LEU A 348 15.66 -5.47 23.03
CA LEU A 348 15.26 -6.29 21.89
C LEU A 348 14.68 -7.64 22.36
N CYS A 349 15.35 -8.32 23.28
CA CYS A 349 14.92 -9.64 23.77
C CYS A 349 13.57 -9.54 24.49
N GLN A 350 13.33 -8.47 25.27
CA GLN A 350 12.04 -8.24 25.90
C GLN A 350 10.91 -8.03 24.88
N ARG A 351 11.17 -7.35 23.76
CA ARG A 351 10.15 -7.17 22.70
C ARG A 351 9.95 -8.45 21.92
N LEU A 352 11.01 -9.19 21.61
CA LEU A 352 10.92 -10.48 20.93
C LEU A 352 10.10 -11.47 21.75
N ASP A 353 10.34 -11.57 23.06
CA ASP A 353 9.56 -12.43 23.96
C ASP A 353 8.04 -12.16 23.87
N LYS A 354 7.64 -10.88 23.80
CA LYS A 354 6.23 -10.48 23.73
C LYS A 354 5.63 -10.53 22.33
N CYS A 355 6.41 -10.21 21.31
CA CYS A 355 5.92 -9.82 19.98
C CYS A 355 6.57 -10.60 18.83
N HIS A 356 7.32 -11.69 19.07
CA HIS A 356 7.99 -12.44 18.00
C HIS A 356 7.01 -12.93 16.91
N LYS A 357 5.72 -13.15 17.22
CA LYS A 357 4.69 -13.54 16.25
C LYS A 357 4.39 -12.48 15.19
N LEU A 358 4.79 -11.22 15.42
CA LEU A 358 4.72 -10.14 14.43
C LEU A 358 5.91 -10.11 13.47
N ILE A 359 6.92 -10.95 13.71
CA ILE A 359 8.12 -11.04 12.89
C ILE A 359 7.94 -12.16 11.85
N THR A 360 8.19 -11.83 10.61
CA THR A 360 8.23 -12.80 9.51
C THR A 360 9.63 -12.82 8.91
N ILE A 361 10.27 -13.99 8.87
CA ILE A 361 11.62 -14.13 8.32
C ILE A 361 11.54 -14.49 6.84
N PHE A 362 11.93 -13.55 5.98
CA PHE A 362 12.13 -13.85 4.57
C PHE A 362 13.51 -14.49 4.39
N LYS A 363 13.52 -15.75 3.95
CA LYS A 363 14.74 -16.48 3.57
C LYS A 363 14.71 -16.71 2.06
N PHE A 364 15.72 -16.22 1.37
CA PHE A 364 15.86 -16.47 -0.06
C PHE A 364 16.33 -17.91 -0.30
N ASP A 365 15.47 -18.74 -0.89
CA ASP A 365 15.89 -20.07 -1.35
C ASP A 365 16.34 -20.01 -2.81
N SER A 366 17.65 -20.18 -3.03
CA SER A 366 18.23 -20.19 -4.38
C SER A 366 17.74 -21.33 -5.28
N LYS A 367 17.16 -22.40 -4.72
CA LYS A 367 16.63 -23.56 -5.47
C LYS A 367 15.20 -23.34 -5.94
N LEU A 368 14.42 -22.59 -5.18
CA LEU A 368 13.07 -22.21 -5.53
C LEU A 368 13.16 -20.82 -6.18
N TYR A 369 12.93 -20.73 -7.50
CA TYR A 369 12.80 -19.45 -8.21
C TYR A 369 11.64 -18.56 -7.67
N HIS A 370 10.98 -18.98 -6.57
CA HIS A 370 9.78 -18.42 -5.96
C HIS A 370 10.01 -17.83 -4.56
N GLY A 371 11.24 -17.55 -4.13
CA GLY A 371 11.45 -16.65 -2.99
C GLY A 371 10.93 -15.25 -3.31
N LYS A 372 9.62 -15.01 -3.14
CA LYS A 372 8.98 -13.72 -3.40
C LYS A 372 8.82 -13.00 -2.07
N LEU A 373 9.63 -11.98 -1.85
CA LEU A 373 9.49 -11.06 -0.72
C LEU A 373 8.06 -10.52 -0.59
N GLU A 374 7.34 -10.35 -1.71
CA GLU A 374 5.92 -10.01 -1.73
C GLU A 374 5.08 -10.94 -0.86
N GLU A 375 5.24 -12.26 -1.02
CA GLU A 375 4.44 -13.24 -0.27
C GLU A 375 4.71 -13.12 1.24
N SER A 376 5.97 -12.87 1.64
CA SER A 376 6.33 -12.62 3.05
C SER A 376 5.80 -11.29 3.59
N ILE A 377 5.76 -10.24 2.77
CA ILE A 377 5.16 -8.95 3.15
C ILE A 377 3.66 -9.13 3.41
N LEU A 378 2.95 -9.79 2.51
CA LEU A 378 1.52 -10.05 2.65
C LEU A 378 1.26 -10.95 3.85
N GLU A 379 2.02 -12.05 3.99
CA GLU A 379 1.92 -12.97 5.12
C GLU A 379 2.12 -12.28 6.46
N ALA A 380 3.10 -11.39 6.58
CA ALA A 380 3.35 -10.63 7.81
C ALA A 380 2.14 -9.78 8.20
N VAL A 381 1.50 -9.12 7.24
CA VAL A 381 0.29 -8.32 7.51
C VAL A 381 -0.89 -9.19 7.89
N PHE A 382 -1.11 -10.31 7.17
CA PHE A 382 -2.18 -11.24 7.54
C PHE A 382 -1.97 -11.85 8.93
N ASN A 383 -0.74 -12.20 9.29
CA ASN A 383 -0.40 -12.71 10.61
C ASN A 383 -0.63 -11.66 11.70
N ALA A 384 -0.24 -10.40 11.47
CA ALA A 384 -0.56 -9.31 12.39
C ALA A 384 -2.08 -9.11 12.55
N ALA A 385 -2.85 -9.17 11.46
CA ALA A 385 -4.30 -9.07 11.53
C ALA A 385 -4.91 -10.20 12.39
N LYS A 386 -4.42 -11.44 12.25
CA LYS A 386 -4.82 -12.57 13.10
C LYS A 386 -4.53 -12.32 14.59
N ILE A 387 -3.33 -11.83 14.89
CA ILE A 387 -2.88 -11.59 16.27
C ILE A 387 -3.74 -10.51 16.94
N SER A 388 -4.10 -9.46 16.20
CA SER A 388 -4.89 -8.34 16.73
C SER A 388 -6.29 -8.72 17.22
N HIS A 389 -6.85 -9.84 16.73
CA HIS A 389 -8.21 -10.30 17.06
C HIS A 389 -8.25 -11.48 18.05
N GLY A 390 -7.12 -11.81 18.69
CA GLY A 390 -7.03 -12.78 19.78
C GLY A 390 -7.37 -14.22 19.38
N SER A 391 -8.07 -14.96 20.25
CA SER A 391 -8.47 -16.35 20.02
C SER A 391 -9.81 -16.50 19.28
N ASN A 392 -10.50 -15.39 18.98
CA ASN A 392 -11.79 -15.47 18.30
C ASN A 392 -11.59 -15.66 16.79
N GLU A 393 -11.76 -16.90 16.37
CA GLU A 393 -11.58 -17.38 15.00
C GLU A 393 -12.46 -16.65 13.98
N GLN A 394 -13.65 -16.17 14.36
CA GLN A 394 -14.55 -15.45 13.45
C GLN A 394 -14.01 -14.05 13.12
N TYR A 395 -13.54 -13.31 14.13
CA TYR A 395 -12.97 -11.96 13.90
C TYR A 395 -11.65 -12.01 13.13
N ARG A 396 -10.82 -13.04 13.38
CA ARG A 396 -9.57 -13.26 12.63
C ARG A 396 -9.84 -13.43 11.14
N SER A 397 -10.72 -14.36 10.78
CA SER A 397 -11.03 -14.63 9.38
C SER A 397 -11.78 -13.49 8.70
N ALA A 398 -12.60 -12.73 9.43
CA ALA A 398 -13.21 -11.52 8.90
C ALA A 398 -12.16 -10.44 8.58
N ALA A 399 -11.13 -10.27 9.41
CA ALA A 399 -10.04 -9.33 9.16
C ALA A 399 -9.15 -9.76 7.98
N GLU A 400 -8.83 -11.06 7.89
CA GLU A 400 -8.12 -11.61 6.73
C GLU A 400 -8.91 -11.43 5.44
N LEU A 401 -10.23 -11.69 5.47
CA LEU A 401 -11.07 -11.55 4.28
C LEU A 401 -11.11 -10.10 3.78
N LYS A 402 -11.19 -9.14 4.70
CA LYS A 402 -11.15 -7.71 4.35
C LYS A 402 -9.83 -7.34 3.67
N LEU A 403 -8.70 -7.83 4.16
CA LEU A 403 -7.39 -7.59 3.55
C LEU A 403 -7.26 -8.27 2.19
N ALA A 404 -7.68 -9.54 2.08
CA ALA A 404 -7.65 -10.28 0.82
C ALA A 404 -8.50 -9.61 -0.26
N LEU A 405 -9.68 -9.08 0.11
CA LEU A 405 -10.52 -8.28 -0.76
C LEU A 405 -9.85 -6.95 -1.14
N ALA A 406 -9.31 -6.20 -0.17
CA ALA A 406 -8.69 -4.90 -0.44
C ALA A 406 -7.56 -5.00 -1.47
N TRP A 407 -6.80 -6.10 -1.44
CA TRP A 407 -5.65 -6.34 -2.32
C TRP A 407 -5.94 -7.25 -3.51
N HIS A 408 -7.21 -7.56 -3.77
CA HIS A 408 -7.64 -8.47 -4.84
C HIS A 408 -6.88 -9.82 -4.87
N ASN A 409 -6.54 -10.37 -3.69
CA ASN A 409 -5.76 -11.61 -3.57
C ASN A 409 -6.66 -12.83 -3.33
N VAL A 410 -7.29 -13.30 -4.41
CA VAL A 410 -8.22 -14.44 -4.41
C VAL A 410 -7.50 -15.74 -4.04
N GLU A 411 -6.26 -15.91 -4.52
CA GLU A 411 -5.44 -17.09 -4.22
C GLU A 411 -5.16 -17.24 -2.73
N TYR A 412 -4.83 -16.14 -2.04
CA TYR A 412 -4.70 -16.15 -0.58
C TYR A 412 -6.03 -16.51 0.08
N ALA A 413 -7.14 -15.89 -0.35
CA ALA A 413 -8.45 -16.17 0.20
C ALA A 413 -8.81 -17.66 0.07
N ARG A 414 -8.60 -18.26 -1.11
CA ARG A 414 -8.84 -19.68 -1.36
C ARG A 414 -7.95 -20.59 -0.51
N ARG A 415 -6.66 -20.28 -0.41
CA ARG A 415 -5.69 -21.11 0.32
C ARG A 415 -5.82 -21.01 1.85
N ALA A 416 -6.10 -19.83 2.38
CA ALA A 416 -5.98 -19.55 3.82
C ALA A 416 -7.32 -19.36 4.53
N ILE A 417 -8.34 -18.82 3.84
CA ILE A 417 -9.64 -18.44 4.43
C ILE A 417 -10.72 -19.47 4.08
N PHE A 418 -10.78 -19.84 2.80
CA PHE A 418 -11.77 -20.75 2.21
C PHE A 418 -11.15 -22.11 1.91
N THR A 419 -10.67 -22.80 2.93
CA THR A 419 -10.18 -24.18 2.80
C THR A 419 -11.34 -25.17 2.71
N ASP A 420 -11.11 -26.40 2.20
CA ASP A 420 -12.14 -27.44 2.10
C ASP A 420 -12.83 -27.75 3.44
N LEU A 421 -12.12 -27.54 4.56
CA LEU A 421 -12.62 -27.72 5.92
C LEU A 421 -13.47 -26.54 6.43
N SER A 422 -13.46 -25.40 5.73
CA SER A 422 -14.10 -24.15 6.14
C SER A 422 -15.49 -23.91 5.53
N ILE A 423 -16.01 -24.82 4.70
CA ILE A 423 -17.32 -24.70 4.05
C ILE A 423 -18.46 -24.56 5.08
N LEU A 424 -18.32 -25.15 6.26
CA LEU A 424 -19.30 -25.05 7.36
C LEU A 424 -19.09 -23.82 8.26
N LYS A 425 -18.00 -23.05 8.07
CA LYS A 425 -17.61 -21.92 8.92
C LYS A 425 -18.39 -20.65 8.60
N TRP A 426 -18.69 -20.42 7.32
CA TRP A 426 -19.28 -19.17 6.85
C TRP A 426 -20.79 -19.27 6.71
N ARG A 427 -21.53 -18.37 7.36
CA ARG A 427 -22.95 -18.18 7.04
C ARG A 427 -23.06 -17.17 5.89
N GLY A 428 -24.13 -17.28 5.10
CA GLY A 428 -24.40 -16.30 4.03
C GLY A 428 -24.50 -14.86 4.53
N GLU A 429 -24.87 -14.64 5.80
CA GLU A 429 -24.88 -13.31 6.42
C GLU A 429 -23.48 -12.74 6.66
N ASP A 430 -22.52 -13.59 7.06
CA ASP A 430 -21.13 -13.19 7.31
C ASP A 430 -20.43 -12.75 6.02
N LEU A 431 -20.76 -13.39 4.90
CA LEU A 431 -20.21 -13.08 3.58
C LEU A 431 -20.95 -11.96 2.85
N ARG A 432 -22.11 -11.53 3.32
CA ARG A 432 -22.93 -10.52 2.62
C ARG A 432 -22.17 -9.23 2.37
N GLN A 433 -21.51 -8.68 3.40
CA GLN A 433 -20.74 -7.45 3.24
C GLN A 433 -19.53 -7.63 2.31
N ALA A 434 -18.82 -8.76 2.42
CA ALA A 434 -17.70 -9.10 1.57
C ALA A 434 -18.12 -9.22 0.09
N LEU A 435 -19.28 -9.83 -0.18
CA LEU A 435 -19.87 -9.91 -1.51
C LEU A 435 -20.22 -8.52 -2.06
N LEU A 436 -20.79 -7.63 -1.25
CA LEU A 436 -21.10 -6.25 -1.68
C LEU A 436 -19.83 -5.47 -2.04
N ASP A 437 -18.76 -5.63 -1.26
CA ASP A 437 -17.49 -5.00 -1.56
C ASP A 437 -16.84 -5.58 -2.83
N ALA A 438 -16.91 -6.90 -3.04
CA ALA A 438 -16.45 -7.54 -4.27
C ALA A 438 -17.25 -7.08 -5.50
N LEU A 439 -18.58 -6.99 -5.38
CA LEU A 439 -19.47 -6.44 -6.42
C LEU A 439 -19.08 -5.00 -6.75
N ARG A 440 -19.01 -4.13 -5.73
CA ARG A 440 -18.60 -2.72 -5.89
C ARG A 440 -17.22 -2.57 -6.55
N ARG A 441 -16.28 -3.50 -6.32
CA ARG A 441 -14.95 -3.46 -6.93
C ARG A 441 -14.88 -4.17 -8.28
N GLY A 442 -15.87 -4.99 -8.63
CA GLY A 442 -15.90 -5.78 -9.87
C GLY A 442 -14.98 -7.01 -9.84
N TYR A 443 -14.67 -7.53 -8.65
CA TYR A 443 -13.81 -8.70 -8.49
C TYR A 443 -14.59 -9.99 -8.76
N VAL A 444 -14.67 -10.37 -10.03
CA VAL A 444 -15.43 -11.54 -10.50
C VAL A 444 -14.98 -12.82 -9.79
N ASP A 445 -13.67 -13.02 -9.67
CA ASP A 445 -13.08 -14.21 -9.06
C ASP A 445 -13.45 -14.37 -7.57
N PHE A 446 -13.56 -13.25 -6.83
CA PHE A 446 -14.07 -13.27 -5.45
C PHE A 446 -15.56 -13.56 -5.38
N ILE A 447 -16.34 -13.04 -6.34
CA ILE A 447 -17.78 -13.33 -6.42
C ILE A 447 -17.97 -14.82 -6.64
N GLU A 448 -17.26 -15.42 -7.60
CA GLU A 448 -17.29 -16.87 -7.84
C GLU A 448 -16.91 -17.66 -6.58
N LEU A 449 -15.81 -17.29 -5.93
CA LEU A 449 -15.39 -17.91 -4.68
C LEU A 449 -16.48 -17.83 -3.60
N PHE A 450 -17.16 -16.70 -3.43
CA PHE A 450 -18.23 -16.60 -2.45
C PHE A 450 -19.45 -17.46 -2.82
N LEU A 451 -19.82 -17.51 -4.09
CA LEU A 451 -20.91 -18.35 -4.57
C LEU A 451 -20.64 -19.85 -4.34
N GLU A 452 -19.38 -20.29 -4.51
CA GLU A 452 -18.94 -21.66 -4.20
C GLU A 452 -19.14 -22.02 -2.71
N TYR A 453 -18.97 -21.05 -1.80
CA TYR A 453 -19.02 -21.26 -0.35
C TYR A 453 -20.37 -20.86 0.29
N GLY A 454 -21.43 -20.70 -0.50
CA GLY A 454 -22.82 -20.80 -0.02
C GLY A 454 -23.61 -19.49 0.14
N ILE A 455 -23.07 -18.33 -0.28
CA ILE A 455 -23.91 -17.15 -0.49
C ILE A 455 -24.53 -17.20 -1.89
N THR A 456 -25.81 -16.84 -2.02
CA THR A 456 -26.48 -16.75 -3.32
C THR A 456 -26.86 -15.30 -3.59
N LEU A 457 -26.73 -14.87 -4.85
CA LEU A 457 -27.09 -13.49 -5.25
C LEU A 457 -28.57 -13.19 -4.97
N GLU A 458 -29.44 -14.21 -4.99
CA GLU A 458 -30.87 -14.12 -4.70
C GLU A 458 -31.19 -13.60 -3.28
N LYS A 459 -30.27 -13.81 -2.34
CA LYS A 459 -30.40 -13.34 -0.95
C LYS A 459 -30.04 -11.87 -0.75
N LEU A 460 -29.46 -11.22 -1.75
CA LEU A 460 -29.23 -9.77 -1.70
C LEU A 460 -30.57 -9.05 -1.63
N THR A 461 -30.61 -7.95 -0.89
CA THR A 461 -31.82 -7.14 -0.71
C THR A 461 -31.86 -5.96 -1.66
N ILE A 462 -33.01 -5.29 -1.77
CA ILE A 462 -33.11 -4.05 -2.54
C ILE A 462 -32.24 -2.95 -1.93
N ARG A 463 -32.13 -2.90 -0.60
CA ARG A 463 -31.19 -2.02 0.11
C ARG A 463 -29.73 -2.26 -0.28
N ASP A 464 -29.35 -3.51 -0.53
CA ASP A 464 -28.01 -3.85 -1.01
C ASP A 464 -27.78 -3.31 -2.43
N LEU A 465 -28.78 -3.44 -3.30
CA LEU A 465 -28.74 -2.89 -4.65
C LEU A 465 -28.69 -1.35 -4.65
N GLU A 466 -29.46 -0.70 -3.77
CA GLU A 466 -29.39 0.75 -3.53
C GLU A 466 -28.00 1.19 -3.14
N TYR A 467 -27.40 0.48 -2.17
CA TYR A 467 -26.03 0.74 -1.75
C TYR A 467 -25.06 0.61 -2.92
N LEU A 468 -25.21 -0.38 -3.81
CA LEU A 468 -24.34 -0.54 -4.98
C LEU A 468 -24.51 0.60 -6.00
N TYR A 469 -25.71 1.15 -6.17
CA TYR A 469 -25.94 2.32 -7.03
C TYR A 469 -25.37 3.61 -6.41
N ILE A 470 -25.51 3.80 -5.10
CA ILE A 470 -25.03 4.99 -4.38
C ILE A 470 -23.50 4.97 -4.23
N SER A 471 -22.91 3.81 -3.97
CA SER A 471 -21.47 3.65 -3.73
C SER A 471 -20.62 3.63 -5.00
N ALA A 472 -21.24 3.66 -6.18
CA ALA A 472 -20.55 3.76 -7.44
C ALA A 472 -19.99 5.17 -7.65
N SER A 473 -18.70 5.26 -8.04
CA SER A 473 -18.12 6.55 -8.42
C SER A 473 -18.87 7.11 -9.64
N ILE A 474 -19.29 8.37 -9.53
CA ILE A 474 -20.04 9.11 -10.56
C ILE A 474 -19.22 9.22 -11.86
N ASP A 475 -17.90 9.04 -11.81
CA ASP A 475 -16.98 9.21 -12.94
C ASP A 475 -17.04 8.09 -13.99
N LYS A 476 -17.63 6.92 -13.67
CA LYS A 476 -17.76 5.76 -14.58
C LYS A 476 -19.19 5.45 -15.00
N VAL A 477 -20.06 6.45 -14.96
CA VAL A 477 -21.46 6.29 -15.31
C VAL A 477 -21.63 6.55 -16.81
N LEU A 478 -22.34 5.65 -17.52
CA LEU A 478 -22.69 5.93 -18.92
C LEU A 478 -23.41 7.28 -19.02
N PRO A 479 -23.10 8.13 -20.01
CA PRO A 479 -23.63 9.49 -20.12
C PRO A 479 -25.10 9.51 -20.59
N LEU A 480 -25.98 8.87 -19.81
CA LEU A 480 -27.39 8.70 -20.12
C LEU A 480 -28.25 9.76 -19.40
N ARG A 481 -27.73 10.39 -18.33
CA ARG A 481 -28.14 11.70 -17.75
C ARG A 481 -27.32 12.03 -16.50
N LYS A 482 -27.25 13.31 -16.09
CA LYS A 482 -26.82 13.73 -14.73
C LYS A 482 -27.87 13.33 -13.70
N ILE A 483 -27.99 12.04 -13.37
CA ILE A 483 -28.91 11.55 -12.35
C ILE A 483 -28.10 11.16 -11.11
N ARG A 484 -28.51 11.70 -9.94
CA ARG A 484 -28.16 11.09 -8.66
C ARG A 484 -28.97 9.81 -8.54
N TYR A 485 -28.33 8.65 -8.65
CA TYR A 485 -28.96 7.34 -8.61
C TYR A 485 -29.60 7.07 -7.24
N THR A 486 -30.87 7.44 -7.13
CA THR A 486 -31.77 7.10 -6.02
C THR A 486 -32.87 6.17 -6.56
N LEU A 487 -33.50 5.35 -5.71
CA LEU A 487 -34.59 4.44 -6.13
C LEU A 487 -35.71 5.10 -6.97
N PRO A 488 -36.15 6.34 -6.71
CA PRO A 488 -37.20 6.96 -7.52
C PRO A 488 -36.72 7.21 -8.96
N THR A 489 -35.47 7.67 -9.11
CA THR A 489 -34.87 7.89 -10.44
C THR A 489 -34.55 6.58 -11.16
N ARG A 490 -34.37 5.48 -10.41
CA ARG A 490 -34.19 4.13 -10.96
C ARG A 490 -35.45 3.68 -11.70
N ASP A 491 -36.62 3.82 -11.09
CA ASP A 491 -37.88 3.32 -11.66
C ASP A 491 -38.37 4.17 -12.85
N GLU A 492 -38.17 5.49 -12.80
CA GLU A 492 -38.41 6.40 -13.94
C GLU A 492 -37.47 6.10 -15.12
N PHE A 493 -36.18 5.92 -14.84
CA PHE A 493 -35.18 5.60 -15.85
C PHE A 493 -35.42 4.21 -16.45
N TYR A 494 -35.79 3.21 -15.65
CA TYR A 494 -36.14 1.89 -16.17
C TYR A 494 -37.41 1.88 -16.99
N ALA A 495 -38.45 2.62 -16.61
CA ALA A 495 -39.68 2.73 -17.38
C ALA A 495 -39.44 3.31 -18.79
N GLU A 496 -38.47 4.22 -18.93
CA GLU A 496 -38.07 4.82 -20.21
C GLU A 496 -37.38 3.82 -21.16
N TYR A 497 -36.59 2.87 -20.63
CA TYR A 497 -35.77 1.97 -21.46
C TYR A 497 -36.28 0.53 -21.53
N MET A 498 -37.03 0.05 -20.53
CA MET A 498 -37.58 -1.31 -20.45
C MET A 498 -39.12 -1.36 -20.54
N GLY A 499 -39.81 -0.20 -20.54
CA GLY A 499 -41.28 -0.15 -20.49
C GLY A 499 -41.86 -0.71 -19.19
N ASN A 500 -43.12 -1.16 -19.22
CA ASN A 500 -43.87 -1.65 -18.04
C ASN A 500 -43.43 -3.04 -17.52
N HIS A 501 -42.28 -3.56 -17.95
CA HIS A 501 -41.80 -4.90 -17.60
C HIS A 501 -40.96 -4.94 -16.33
N LEU A 502 -40.76 -3.79 -15.67
CA LEU A 502 -40.01 -3.70 -14.43
C LEU A 502 -40.91 -3.92 -13.20
N LYS A 503 -40.43 -4.75 -12.27
CA LYS A 503 -41.06 -4.92 -10.96
C LYS A 503 -40.69 -3.71 -10.09
N ILE A 504 -41.67 -2.90 -9.73
CA ILE A 504 -41.50 -1.81 -8.77
C ILE A 504 -41.49 -2.42 -7.37
N TYR A 505 -40.45 -2.13 -6.60
CA TYR A 505 -40.30 -2.65 -5.24
C TYR A 505 -40.73 -1.58 -4.24
N ASN A 506 -41.72 -1.89 -3.41
CA ASN A 506 -42.28 -0.93 -2.43
C ASN A 506 -41.62 -1.00 -1.05
N GLU A 507 -40.87 -2.06 -0.74
CA GLU A 507 -40.16 -2.25 0.54
C GLU A 507 -38.70 -2.60 0.27
N THR A 508 -37.77 -2.08 1.08
CA THR A 508 -36.33 -2.10 0.78
C THR A 508 -35.58 -3.32 1.35
N ASN A 509 -36.14 -4.02 2.35
CA ASN A 509 -35.51 -5.18 2.98
C ASN A 509 -35.93 -6.53 2.34
N ILE A 510 -36.65 -6.52 1.22
CA ILE A 510 -37.05 -7.74 0.53
C ILE A 510 -35.85 -8.31 -0.26
N PRO A 511 -35.60 -9.63 -0.21
CA PRO A 511 -34.65 -10.30 -1.10
C PRO A 511 -34.99 -10.08 -2.59
N LEU A 512 -33.98 -9.93 -3.42
CA LEU A 512 -34.12 -9.76 -4.87
C LEU A 512 -34.71 -11.02 -5.53
N GLY A 513 -34.44 -12.21 -4.95
CA GLY A 513 -34.93 -13.49 -5.47
C GLY A 513 -34.45 -13.77 -6.89
N ASP A 514 -35.31 -14.37 -7.71
CA ASP A 514 -35.04 -14.78 -9.11
C ASP A 514 -34.61 -13.62 -10.03
N HIS A 515 -34.78 -12.37 -9.58
CA HIS A 515 -34.44 -11.18 -10.35
C HIS A 515 -33.05 -10.61 -10.04
N ALA A 516 -32.32 -11.16 -9.06
CA ALA A 516 -31.03 -10.63 -8.61
C ALA A 516 -30.02 -10.48 -9.75
N ILE A 517 -29.86 -11.51 -10.60
CA ILE A 517 -28.91 -11.48 -11.72
C ILE A 517 -29.30 -10.43 -12.75
N ARG A 518 -30.60 -10.28 -13.03
CA ARG A 518 -31.11 -9.24 -13.94
C ARG A 518 -30.77 -7.85 -13.41
N ASP A 519 -31.08 -7.59 -12.15
CA ASP A 519 -30.93 -6.25 -11.59
C ASP A 519 -29.45 -5.87 -11.40
N LEU A 520 -28.59 -6.83 -11.06
CA LEU A 520 -27.13 -6.66 -11.05
C LEU A 520 -26.55 -6.47 -12.45
N PHE A 521 -27.07 -7.17 -13.46
CA PHE A 521 -26.63 -7.01 -14.85
C PHE A 521 -26.91 -5.59 -15.35
N ILE A 522 -28.10 -5.09 -15.06
CA ILE A 522 -28.51 -3.74 -15.39
C ILE A 522 -27.60 -2.72 -14.67
N TRP A 523 -27.35 -2.91 -13.37
CA TRP A 523 -26.42 -2.11 -12.59
C TRP A 523 -25.01 -2.08 -13.20
N ALA A 524 -24.49 -3.24 -13.62
CA ALA A 524 -23.18 -3.36 -14.24
C ALA A 524 -23.08 -2.58 -15.56
N ILE A 525 -24.10 -2.65 -16.42
CA ILE A 525 -24.13 -1.89 -17.68
C ILE A 525 -24.12 -0.39 -17.42
N PHE A 526 -24.97 0.10 -16.50
CA PHE A 526 -25.11 1.54 -16.26
C PHE A 526 -23.84 2.19 -15.71
N LEU A 527 -23.05 1.43 -14.96
CA LEU A 527 -21.77 1.86 -14.42
C LEU A 527 -20.58 1.47 -15.30
N ASP A 528 -20.83 1.15 -16.57
CA ASP A 528 -19.84 0.78 -17.57
C ASP A 528 -18.87 -0.33 -17.11
N ARG A 529 -19.42 -1.35 -16.43
CA ARG A 529 -18.69 -2.54 -15.98
C ARG A 529 -18.86 -3.67 -16.97
N PHE A 530 -18.35 -3.48 -18.19
CA PHE A 530 -18.57 -4.38 -19.31
C PHE A 530 -18.23 -5.85 -19.02
N ASP A 531 -17.02 -6.12 -18.50
CA ASP A 531 -16.58 -7.49 -18.22
C ASP A 531 -17.48 -8.19 -17.18
N PHE A 532 -17.93 -7.44 -16.17
CA PHE A 532 -18.84 -7.96 -15.17
C PHE A 532 -20.26 -8.16 -15.72
N ALA A 533 -20.73 -7.27 -16.60
CA ALA A 533 -21.99 -7.43 -17.29
C ALA A 533 -21.99 -8.69 -18.19
N LEU A 534 -20.89 -8.97 -18.88
CA LEU A 534 -20.71 -10.21 -19.65
C LEU A 534 -20.76 -11.45 -18.76
N TYR A 535 -20.05 -11.42 -17.64
CA TYR A 535 -20.08 -12.48 -16.64
C TYR A 535 -21.52 -12.77 -16.18
N LEU A 536 -22.26 -11.74 -15.76
CA LEU A 536 -23.64 -11.88 -15.32
C LEU A 536 -24.54 -12.39 -16.45
N CYS A 537 -24.35 -11.89 -17.68
CA CYS A 537 -25.11 -12.32 -18.84
C CYS A 537 -25.00 -13.85 -19.07
N SER A 538 -23.81 -14.43 -18.88
CA SER A 538 -23.61 -15.88 -18.97
C SER A 538 -24.42 -16.67 -17.94
N LYS A 539 -24.70 -16.07 -16.77
CA LYS A 539 -25.47 -16.64 -15.66
C LYS A 539 -26.96 -16.31 -15.73
N THR A 540 -27.40 -15.40 -16.60
CA THR A 540 -28.82 -15.02 -16.72
C THR A 540 -29.66 -16.15 -17.29
N TRP A 541 -30.94 -16.17 -16.90
CA TRP A 541 -31.95 -17.08 -17.44
C TRP A 541 -32.32 -16.81 -18.91
N ASN A 542 -32.00 -15.61 -19.45
CA ASN A 542 -32.36 -15.20 -20.80
C ASN A 542 -31.16 -14.66 -21.58
N GLN A 543 -30.33 -15.59 -22.04
CA GLN A 543 -29.10 -15.33 -22.79
C GLN A 543 -29.33 -14.66 -24.15
N SER A 544 -30.57 -14.58 -24.65
CA SER A 544 -30.88 -13.92 -25.93
C SER A 544 -31.28 -12.45 -25.75
N VAL A 545 -32.05 -12.13 -24.70
CA VAL A 545 -32.58 -10.77 -24.48
C VAL A 545 -31.58 -9.87 -23.76
N ALA A 546 -30.84 -10.41 -22.79
CA ALA A 546 -29.89 -9.63 -21.99
C ALA A 546 -28.78 -8.96 -22.84
N PRO A 547 -28.09 -9.66 -23.77
CA PRO A 547 -27.09 -9.02 -24.63
C PRO A 547 -27.67 -7.94 -25.53
N LEU A 548 -28.87 -8.17 -26.09
CA LEU A 548 -29.54 -7.20 -26.95
C LEU A 548 -29.87 -5.91 -26.20
N PHE A 549 -30.34 -6.03 -24.96
CA PHE A 549 -30.56 -4.89 -24.08
C PHE A 549 -29.25 -4.12 -23.82
N GLY A 550 -28.19 -4.83 -23.41
CA GLY A 550 -26.87 -4.21 -23.19
C GLY A 550 -26.35 -3.47 -24.42
N ALA A 551 -26.41 -4.11 -25.59
CA ALA A 551 -26.00 -3.51 -26.86
C ALA A 551 -26.80 -2.25 -27.20
N GLN A 552 -28.11 -2.24 -26.94
CA GLN A 552 -28.96 -1.07 -27.16
C GLN A 552 -28.56 0.10 -26.24
N ILE A 553 -28.27 -0.17 -24.97
CA ILE A 553 -27.84 0.85 -24.01
C ILE A 553 -26.47 1.44 -24.40
N TYR A 554 -25.49 0.59 -24.71
CA TYR A 554 -24.17 1.05 -25.15
C TYR A 554 -24.21 1.85 -26.46
N ARG A 555 -25.05 1.47 -27.43
CA ARG A 555 -25.25 2.29 -28.66
C ARG A 555 -25.83 3.66 -28.35
N LYS A 556 -26.80 3.75 -27.44
CA LYS A 556 -27.36 5.05 -27.01
C LYS A 556 -26.32 5.88 -26.28
N ALA A 557 -25.54 5.28 -25.38
CA ALA A 557 -24.45 5.96 -24.68
C ALA A 557 -23.40 6.50 -25.67
N ALA A 558 -23.01 5.71 -26.67
CA ALA A 558 -22.11 6.15 -27.75
C ALA A 558 -22.67 7.34 -28.54
N ALA A 559 -23.98 7.36 -28.82
CA ALA A 559 -24.62 8.47 -29.52
C ALA A 559 -24.63 9.78 -28.70
N MET A 560 -24.63 9.67 -27.37
CA MET A 560 -24.64 10.82 -26.44
C MET A 560 -23.23 11.27 -26.03
N THR A 561 -22.20 10.48 -26.33
CA THR A 561 -20.81 10.76 -25.94
C THR A 561 -20.12 11.65 -26.98
N LEU A 562 -19.55 12.76 -26.52
CA LEU A 562 -18.80 13.70 -27.37
C LEU A 562 -17.33 13.29 -27.55
N ASP A 563 -16.75 12.62 -26.56
CA ASP A 563 -15.39 12.12 -26.61
C ASP A 563 -15.24 10.97 -27.61
N SER A 564 -14.32 11.10 -28.56
CA SER A 564 -14.19 10.14 -29.67
C SER A 564 -13.67 8.78 -29.22
N GLU A 565 -12.78 8.74 -28.22
CA GLU A 565 -12.18 7.49 -27.73
C GLU A 565 -13.20 6.68 -26.93
N THR A 566 -13.88 7.35 -25.98
CA THR A 566 -14.96 6.76 -25.18
C THR A 566 -16.12 6.30 -26.06
N LYS A 567 -16.48 7.09 -27.08
CA LYS A 567 -17.51 6.70 -28.06
C LYS A 567 -17.15 5.42 -28.81
N GLN A 568 -15.92 5.31 -29.30
CA GLN A 568 -15.46 4.09 -29.98
C GLN A 568 -15.47 2.89 -29.04
N GLN A 569 -15.10 3.08 -27.77
CA GLN A 569 -15.19 2.02 -26.76
C GLN A 569 -16.63 1.55 -26.54
N TYR A 570 -17.60 2.45 -26.44
CA TYR A 570 -19.02 2.09 -26.30
C TYR A 570 -19.59 1.40 -27.55
N GLU A 571 -19.22 1.86 -28.75
CA GLU A 571 -19.60 1.17 -29.99
C GLU A 571 -18.99 -0.23 -30.08
N LYS A 572 -17.79 -0.42 -29.54
CA LYS A 572 -17.12 -1.73 -29.44
C LYS A 572 -17.81 -2.62 -28.42
N ASN A 573 -18.15 -2.12 -27.22
CA ASN A 573 -18.88 -2.88 -26.20
C ASN A 573 -20.28 -3.28 -26.66
N ALA A 574 -20.90 -2.48 -27.53
CA ALA A 574 -22.22 -2.78 -28.10
C ALA A 574 -22.20 -3.82 -29.22
N LYS A 575 -21.04 -4.09 -29.83
CA LYS A 575 -20.84 -5.11 -30.85
C LYS A 575 -20.51 -6.43 -30.16
#